data_AF-A0A3D5Q7Y9-F1
#
_entry.id   AF-A0A3D5Q7Y9-F1
#
_cell.length_a   1.000
_cell.length_b   1.000
_cell.length_c   1.000
_cell.angle_alpha   90.00
_cell.angle_beta   90.00
_cell.angle_gamma   90.00
#
_symmetry.space_group_name_H-M   'P 1'
#
loop_
_entity.id
_entity.type
_entity.pdbx_description
1 polymer ?
#
loop_
_entity_poly.entity_id
_entity_poly.type
_entity_poly.pdbx_seq_one_letter_code
_entity_poly.pdbx_strand_id
1 'polypeptide(L)' 'TNVVVWLEPARRQRRPLLTARLLHVKGVLEREGDIVHVIAGKLTDLSHLIDSLPVVSRDFH' A
#
# COMPACT_ATOMS: atom_id res chain seq x y z
N THR A 1 6.27 4.16 -9.26
CA THR A 1 6.55 4.64 -7.89
C THR A 1 6.42 3.49 -6.94
N ASN A 2 7.51 3.15 -6.24
CA ASN A 2 7.52 2.06 -5.27
C ASN A 2 7.18 2.59 -3.87
N VAL A 3 6.63 1.76 -3.00
CA VAL A 3 6.41 2.10 -1.59
C VAL A 3 7.43 1.34 -0.76
N VAL A 4 8.21 2.05 0.05
CA VAL A 4 9.19 1.46 0.96
C VAL A 4 8.64 1.54 2.37
N VAL A 5 8.57 0.39 3.04
CA VAL A 5 8.11 0.29 4.43
C VAL A 5 9.27 -0.19 5.30
N TRP A 6 9.75 0.68 6.18
CA TRP A 6 10.80 0.32 7.14
C TRP A 6 10.30 -0.68 8.18
N LEU A 7 11.22 -1.44 8.77
CA LEU A 7 10.90 -2.56 9.66
C LEU A 7 10.11 -2.13 10.90
N GLU A 8 10.45 -1.01 11.52
CA GLU A 8 9.76 -0.49 12.71
C GLU A 8 8.29 -0.13 12.43
N PRO A 9 7.99 0.74 11.43
CA PRO A 9 6.62 1.00 11.00
C PRO A 9 5.87 -0.27 10.59
N ALA A 10 6.53 -1.20 9.89
CA ALA A 10 5.92 -2.46 9.46
C ALA A 10 5.49 -3.33 10.66
N ARG A 11 6.27 -3.36 11.75
CA ARG A 11 5.90 -4.11 12.96
C ARG A 11 4.72 -3.49 13.69
N ARG A 12 4.70 -2.16 13.82
CA ARG A 12 3.60 -1.43 14.48
C ARG A 12 2.29 -1.45 13.68
N GLN A 13 2.39 -1.51 12.35
CA GLN A 13 1.27 -1.46 11.41
C GLN A 13 1.12 -2.77 10.62
N ARG A 14 1.50 -3.90 11.25
CA ARG A 14 1.61 -5.21 10.60
C ARG A 14 0.30 -5.72 10.03
N ARG A 15 -0.82 -5.47 10.73
CA ARG A 15 -2.15 -5.92 10.29
C ARG A 15 -2.58 -5.27 8.97
N PRO A 16 -2.70 -3.93 8.86
CA PRO A 16 -3.06 -3.30 7.59
C PRO A 16 -2.05 -3.58 6.46
N LEU A 17 -0.76 -3.75 6.79
CA LEU A 17 0.26 -4.09 5.78
C LEU A 17 0.03 -5.49 5.15
N LEU A 18 -0.47 -6.46 5.92
CA LEU A 18 -0.60 -7.85 5.47
C LEU A 18 -2.01 -8.23 5.02
N THR A 19 -3.05 -7.57 5.54
CA THR A 19 -4.44 -7.99 5.33
C THR A 19 -5.22 -7.10 4.37
N ALA A 20 -4.75 -5.88 4.11
CA ALA A 20 -5.50 -4.94 3.30
C ALA A 20 -5.53 -5.35 1.83
N ARG A 21 -6.73 -5.44 1.26
CA ARG A 21 -6.99 -5.51 -0.19
C ARG A 21 -6.89 -4.12 -0.83
N LEU A 22 -7.20 -3.07 -0.06
CA LEU A 22 -6.94 -1.68 -0.42
C LEU A 22 -6.18 -1.00 0.71
N LEU A 23 -4.95 -0.56 0.43
CA LEU A 23 -4.07 0.06 1.41
C LEU A 23 -3.83 1.53 1.08
N HIS A 24 -4.26 2.43 1.95
CA HIS A 24 -3.86 3.83 1.87
C HIS A 24 -2.51 4.03 2.57
N VAL A 25 -1.56 4.58 1.83
CA VAL A 25 -0.21 4.87 2.30
C VAL A 25 -0.04 6.39 2.39
N LYS A 26 0.19 6.90 3.60
CA LYS A 26 0.63 8.27 3.84
C LYS A 26 2.11 8.25 4.21
N GLY A 27 2.93 8.98 3.46
CA GLY A 27 4.38 8.92 3.58
C GLY A 27 5.08 10.14 2.99
N VAL A 28 6.41 10.09 3.02
CA VAL A 28 7.28 11.10 2.42
C VAL A 28 7.65 10.64 1.01
N LEU A 29 7.50 11.53 0.04
CA LEU A 29 7.99 11.27 -1.31
C LEU A 29 9.49 11.54 -1.34
N GLU A 30 10.25 10.55 -1.79
CA GLU A 30 11.67 10.68 -2.04
C GLU A 30 11.95 10.40 -3.50
N ARG A 31 12.90 11.16 -4.05
CA ARG A 31 13.34 11.03 -5.43
C ARG A 31 14.85 10.91 -5.46
N GLU A 32 15.32 9.82 -6.04
CA GLU A 32 16.74 9.57 -6.26
C GLU A 32 16.95 9.38 -7.76
N GLY A 33 17.47 10.43 -8.42
CA GLY A 33 17.53 10.50 -9.87
C GLY A 33 16.14 10.42 -10.52
N ASP A 34 15.93 9.38 -11.33
CA ASP A 34 14.66 9.13 -12.04
C ASP A 34 13.71 8.21 -11.27
N ILE A 35 14.17 7.63 -10.16
CA ILE A 35 13.34 6.75 -9.33
C ILE A 35 12.63 7.59 -8.28
N VAL A 36 11.32 7.38 -8.18
CA VAL A 36 10.47 8.00 -7.16
C VAL A 36 9.87 6.90 -6.28
N HIS A 37 10.06 7.03 -4.97
CA HIS A 37 9.48 6.15 -3.98
C HIS A 37 8.80 6.93 -2.86
N VAL A 38 7.84 6.27 -2.20
CA VAL A 38 7.19 6.80 -1.00
C VAL A 38 7.69 6.03 0.21
N ILE A 39 8.30 6.72 1.17
CA ILE A 39 8.63 6.16 2.48
C ILE A 39 7.37 6.17 3.34
N ALA A 40 6.83 4.99 3.64
CA ALA A 40 5.57 4.86 4.37
C ALA A 40 5.71 5.27 5.84
N GLY A 41 4.88 6.23 6.28
CA GLY A 41 4.76 6.63 7.69
C GLY A 41 3.49 6.08 8.34
N LYS A 42 2.36 6.10 7.64
CA LYS A 42 1.08 5.56 8.10
C LYS A 42 0.42 4.72 7.01
N LEU A 43 -0.09 3.57 7.44
CA LEU A 43 -0.80 2.57 6.64
C LEU A 43 -2.22 2.45 7.19
N THR A 44 -3.22 2.50 6.31
CA THR A 44 -4.62 2.38 6.70
C THR A 44 -5.32 1.41 5.76
N ASP A 45 -5.91 0.36 6.34
CA ASP A 45 -6.72 -0.61 5.60
C ASP A 45 -8.06 0.04 5.22
N LEU A 46 -8.27 0.21 3.91
CA LEU A 46 -9.50 0.74 3.33
C LEU A 46 -10.25 -0.33 2.54
N SER A 47 -9.99 -1.63 2.81
CA SER A 47 -10.63 -2.74 2.09
C SER A 47 -12.16 -2.66 2.13
N HIS A 48 -12.73 -2.14 3.22
CA HIS A 48 -14.16 -1.89 3.36
C HIS A 48 -14.78 -1.03 2.24
N LEU A 49 -14.00 -0.18 1.57
CA LEU A 49 -14.48 0.65 0.45
C LEU A 49 -14.63 -0.13 -0.86
N ILE A 50 -13.98 -1.28 -0.97
CA ILE A 50 -13.98 -2.12 -2.18
C ILE A 50 -14.59 -3.50 -1.93
N ASP A 51 -15.19 -3.71 -0.75
CA ASP A 51 -15.84 -4.99 -0.42
C ASP A 51 -17.00 -5.32 -1.37
N SER A 52 -17.71 -4.30 -1.85
CA SER A 52 -18.79 -4.46 -2.83
C SER A 52 -18.36 -4.29 -4.29
N LEU A 53 -17.05 -4.14 -4.56
CA LEU A 53 -16.59 -3.97 -5.94
C LEU A 53 -16.58 -5.34 -6.65
N PRO A 54 -17.38 -5.53 -7.72
CA PRO A 54 -17.33 -6.77 -8.49
C PRO A 54 -15.99 -6.82 -9.25
N VAL A 55 -15.03 -7.57 -8.73
CA VAL A 55 -13.73 -7.82 -9.37
C VAL A 55 -13.86 -9.10 -10.20
N VAL A 56 -14.21 -8.95 -11.47
CA VAL A 56 -14.10 -10.04 -12.44
C VAL A 56 -12.65 -10.11 -12.94
N SER A 57 -12.03 -11.28 -12.80
CA SER A 57 -10.74 -11.58 -13.43
C SER A 57 -10.86 -11.30 -14.92
N ARG A 58 -9.92 -10.53 -15.47
CA ARG A 58 -9.80 -10.40 -16.93
C ARG A 58 -8.76 -11.41 -17.36
N ASP A 59 -9.23 -12.55 -17.83
CA ASP A 59 -8.35 -13.61 -18.32
C ASP A 59 -7.77 -13.16 -19.67
N PHE A 60 -6.45 -13.10 -19.77
CA PHE A 60 -5.73 -12.80 -21.01
C PHE A 60 -5.30 -14.13 -21.65
N HIS A 61 -5.84 -14.43 -22.84
CA HIS A 61 -5.45 -15.58 -23.69
C HIS A 61 -4.42 -15.15 -24.74
#